data_AF-A0A9W7YTA3-F1
#
_entry.id   AF-A0A9W7YTA3-F1
#
_cell.length_a   1.000
_cell.length_b   1.000
_cell.length_c   1.000
_cell.angle_alpha   90.00
_cell.angle_beta   90.00
_cell.angle_gamma   90.00
#
_symmetry.space_group_name_H-M   'P 1'
#
loop_
_entity.id
_entity.type
_entity.pdbx_description
1 polymer ?
#
loop_
_entity_poly.entity_id
_entity_poly.type
_entity_poly.pdbx_seq_one_letter_code
_entity_poly.pdbx_strand_id
1 'polypeptide(L)'
;LYGKPLKYCVMVSIVLAQLGFCCAYVIFVATNMQDLWNTLTDCKRQLSTETWILIQLLIYIPLSFVRKIKKFASLSVVGNLFIMIGLSYLLFYDFWSIFTKGPGEIVQFNPSKFPLLVGTAAFSYEGISLVIPIVESMERKDKFNTVLTASLVICAGLFVFIGALSYLAFGDKVETVILLNLPNGTAWTLGVQFLYSLAIIMSVPLQLFPAIRIIESGMFSGSGKGNPVVKWQKNLFRTLLVIFVILVAIFGAEELDNFIAIVGAGACLPLSFLYPVMLHYRALADSWYARLKDLVLSTVALFGLVYVTFISIETWGTSAPPLDRCASLP
;
A
#
# COMPACT_ATOMS: atom_id res chain seq x y z
N LEU A 1 -11.80 -22.84 16.25
CA LEU A 1 -12.08 -23.52 14.96
C LEU A 1 -10.90 -24.33 14.45
N TYR A 2 -9.77 -23.73 14.03
CA TYR A 2 -8.59 -24.49 13.55
C TYR A 2 -7.39 -24.51 14.53
N GLY A 3 -7.59 -24.04 15.76
CA GLY A 3 -6.55 -24.05 16.80
C GLY A 3 -5.47 -22.97 16.63
N LYS A 4 -4.34 -23.18 17.30
CA LYS A 4 -3.17 -22.29 17.28
C LYS A 4 -2.53 -22.07 15.89
N PRO A 5 -2.39 -23.07 14.98
CA PRO A 5 -1.66 -22.86 13.73
C PRO A 5 -2.30 -21.80 12.82
N LEU A 6 -3.62 -21.88 12.59
CA LEU A 6 -4.32 -20.85 11.79
C LEU A 6 -4.19 -19.46 12.40
N LYS A 7 -4.25 -19.35 13.74
CA LYS A 7 -4.05 -18.07 14.43
C LYS A 7 -2.68 -17.48 14.12
N TYR A 8 -1.62 -18.29 14.15
CA TYR A 8 -0.27 -17.83 13.80
C TYR A 8 -0.16 -17.46 12.32
N CYS A 9 -0.73 -18.24 11.40
CA CYS A 9 -0.75 -17.89 9.97
C CYS A 9 -1.42 -16.53 9.72
N VAL A 10 -2.59 -16.29 10.33
CA VAL A 10 -3.30 -15.00 10.23
C VAL A 10 -2.44 -13.86 10.79
N MET A 11 -1.85 -14.03 11.98
CA MET A 11 -1.01 -13.00 12.58
C MET A 11 0.24 -12.69 11.74
N VAL A 12 0.89 -13.71 11.19
CA VAL A 12 2.04 -13.55 10.29
C VAL A 12 1.63 -12.84 9.00
N SER A 13 0.53 -13.24 8.36
CA SER A 13 0.03 -12.56 7.16
C SER A 13 -0.32 -11.10 7.43
N ILE A 14 -0.95 -10.77 8.58
CA ILE A 14 -1.22 -9.37 8.94
C ILE A 14 0.10 -8.59 9.08
N VAL A 15 1.09 -9.14 9.78
CA VAL A 15 2.38 -8.47 9.94
C VAL A 15 3.06 -8.26 8.58
N LEU A 16 3.10 -9.29 7.73
CA LEU A 16 3.69 -9.21 6.39
C LEU A 16 2.99 -8.17 5.50
N ALA A 17 1.65 -8.16 5.49
CA ALA A 17 0.88 -7.18 4.73
C ALA A 17 1.19 -5.74 5.18
N GLN A 18 1.13 -5.49 6.49
CA GLN A 18 1.33 -4.15 7.05
C GLN A 18 2.76 -3.64 6.88
N LEU A 19 3.77 -4.51 7.02
CA LEU A 19 5.15 -4.16 6.72
C LEU A 19 5.34 -3.88 5.21
N GLY A 20 4.73 -4.69 4.35
CA GLY A 20 4.74 -4.48 2.90
C GLY A 20 4.09 -3.15 2.48
N PHE A 21 2.98 -2.76 3.10
CA PHE A 21 2.35 -1.45 2.87
C PHE A 21 3.28 -0.30 3.24
N CYS A 22 3.96 -0.41 4.37
CA CYS A 22 4.93 0.59 4.79
C CYS A 22 6.11 0.67 3.81
N CYS A 23 6.58 -0.46 3.28
CA CYS A 23 7.63 -0.47 2.26
C CYS A 23 7.17 0.23 0.97
N ALA A 24 5.99 -0.11 0.46
CA ALA A 24 5.44 0.53 -0.75
C ALA A 24 5.25 2.05 -0.57
N TYR A 25 4.82 2.49 0.62
CA TYR A 25 4.71 3.90 0.97
C TYR A 25 6.07 4.60 1.02
N VAL A 26 7.10 3.97 1.61
CA VAL A 26 8.47 4.49 1.63
C VAL A 26 9.01 4.68 0.21
N ILE A 27 8.84 3.67 -0.65
CA ILE A 27 9.28 3.71 -2.05
C ILE A 27 8.55 4.81 -2.79
N PHE A 28 7.21 4.86 -2.72
CA PHE A 28 6.39 5.90 -3.34
C PHE A 28 6.85 7.31 -2.94
N VAL A 29 7.05 7.56 -1.64
CA VAL A 29 7.50 8.86 -1.14
C VAL A 29 8.91 9.17 -1.65
N ALA A 30 9.81 8.19 -1.69
CA ALA A 30 11.17 8.38 -2.17
C ALA A 30 11.20 8.76 -3.65
N THR A 31 10.53 7.99 -4.51
CA THR A 31 10.49 8.24 -5.95
C THR A 31 9.86 9.60 -6.26
N ASN A 32 8.77 9.94 -5.58
CA ASN A 32 8.08 11.21 -5.79
C ASN A 32 8.89 12.42 -5.25
N MET A 33 9.60 12.26 -4.12
CA MET A 33 10.49 13.30 -3.58
C MET A 33 11.74 13.50 -4.42
N GLN A 34 12.29 12.42 -4.98
CA GLN A 34 13.43 12.47 -5.88
C GLN A 34 13.09 13.28 -7.14
N ASP A 35 11.95 13.00 -7.77
CA ASP A 35 11.49 13.73 -8.94
C ASP A 35 11.25 15.22 -8.65
N LEU A 36 10.61 15.52 -7.51
CA LEU A 36 10.42 16.89 -7.04
C LEU A 36 11.76 17.62 -6.83
N TRP A 37 12.73 16.97 -6.19
CA TRP A 37 14.05 17.54 -5.91
C TRP A 37 14.87 17.77 -7.19
N ASN A 38 14.84 16.80 -8.09
CA ASN A 38 15.50 16.88 -9.38
C ASN A 38 14.94 18.06 -10.20
N THR A 39 13.62 18.25 -10.17
CA THR A 39 12.96 19.40 -10.81
C THR A 39 13.36 20.73 -10.16
N LEU A 40 13.40 20.81 -8.82
CA LEU A 40 13.75 22.05 -8.11
C LEU A 40 15.23 22.45 -8.25
N THR A 41 16.12 21.48 -8.48
CA THR A 41 17.57 21.71 -8.58
C THR A 41 18.07 21.81 -10.02
N ASP A 42 17.16 21.84 -11.00
CA ASP A 42 17.49 21.73 -12.44
C ASP A 42 18.44 20.56 -12.72
N CYS A 43 18.24 19.42 -12.06
CA CYS A 43 19.09 18.23 -12.18
C CYS A 43 20.57 18.41 -11.80
N LYS A 44 20.96 19.51 -11.15
CA LYS A 44 22.37 19.79 -10.77
C LYS A 44 22.86 18.96 -9.58
N ARG A 45 21.95 18.46 -8.74
CA ARG A 45 22.26 17.67 -7.54
C ARG A 45 21.36 16.45 -7.46
N GLN A 46 21.69 15.44 -8.26
CA GLN A 46 20.96 14.18 -8.26
C GLN A 46 21.30 13.39 -6.99
N LEU A 47 20.25 12.96 -6.29
CA LEU A 47 20.34 12.01 -5.19
C LEU A 47 19.68 10.71 -5.64
N SER A 48 20.29 9.59 -5.27
CA SER A 48 19.76 8.27 -5.59
C SER A 48 18.46 7.98 -4.83
N THR A 49 17.63 7.08 -5.34
CA THR A 49 16.36 6.69 -4.70
C THR A 49 16.60 6.11 -3.31
N GLU A 50 17.68 5.34 -3.13
CA GLU A 50 18.08 4.75 -1.85
C GLU A 50 18.41 5.84 -0.83
N THR A 51 19.01 6.95 -1.27
CA THR A 51 19.31 8.09 -0.39
C THR A 51 18.01 8.72 0.12
N TRP A 52 17.01 8.90 -0.76
CA TRP A 52 15.68 9.37 -0.36
C TRP A 52 14.95 8.41 0.57
N ILE A 53 15.10 7.11 0.37
CA ILE A 53 14.59 6.08 1.28
C ILE A 53 15.27 6.19 2.67
N LEU A 54 16.60 6.37 2.72
CA LEU A 54 17.34 6.50 3.97
C LEU A 54 17.01 7.78 4.74
N ILE A 55 16.80 8.91 4.06
CA ILE A 55 16.41 10.18 4.70
C ILE A 55 15.10 10.01 5.50
N GLN A 56 14.17 9.18 4.99
CA GLN A 56 12.89 8.93 5.67
C GLN A 56 13.05 8.23 7.04
N LEU A 57 14.18 7.58 7.34
CA LEU A 57 14.47 7.04 8.69
C LEU A 57 14.37 8.13 9.77
N LEU A 58 14.87 9.34 9.46
CA LEU A 58 14.85 10.48 10.37
C LEU A 58 13.43 10.90 10.76
N ILE A 59 12.46 10.62 9.88
CA ILE A 59 11.04 10.95 10.07
C ILE A 59 10.30 9.78 10.72
N TYR A 60 10.47 8.55 10.20
CA TYR A 60 9.70 7.40 10.64
C TYR A 60 10.12 6.84 12.01
N ILE A 61 11.40 6.95 12.40
CA ILE A 61 11.83 6.49 13.73
C ILE A 61 11.11 7.28 14.84
N PRO A 62 11.16 8.64 14.87
CA PRO A 62 10.39 9.41 15.86
C PRO A 62 8.88 9.14 15.80
N LEU A 63 8.31 9.03 14.60
CA LEU A 63 6.88 8.76 14.43
C LEU A 63 6.48 7.39 14.98
N SER A 64 7.34 6.36 14.85
CA SER A 64 7.08 5.03 15.40
C SER A 64 6.96 5.01 16.92
N PHE A 65 7.57 5.97 17.62
CA PHE A 65 7.52 6.07 19.09
C PHE A 65 6.16 6.56 19.60
N VAL A 66 5.30 7.08 18.72
CA VAL A 66 3.97 7.55 19.11
C VAL A 66 3.08 6.36 19.47
N ARG A 67 2.60 6.35 20.72
CA ARG A 67 1.80 5.23 21.28
C ARG A 67 0.29 5.44 21.18
N LYS A 68 -0.16 6.68 20.97
CA LYS A 68 -1.57 7.06 20.96
C LYS A 68 -2.03 7.37 19.53
N ILE A 69 -2.67 6.41 18.87
CA ILE A 69 -3.18 6.55 17.50
C ILE A 69 -4.23 7.66 17.36
N LYS A 70 -4.97 7.97 18.43
CA LYS A 70 -6.03 9.00 18.37
C LYS A 70 -5.56 10.33 17.77
N LYS A 71 -4.28 10.70 17.93
CA LYS A 71 -3.69 11.90 17.32
C LYS A 71 -3.41 11.76 15.81
N PHE A 72 -3.17 10.55 15.32
CA PHE A 72 -2.99 10.28 13.89
C PHE A 72 -4.32 10.23 13.14
N ALA A 73 -5.44 9.93 13.79
CA ALA A 73 -6.75 9.95 13.15
C ALA A 73 -7.09 11.35 12.59
N SER A 74 -6.87 12.41 13.38
CA SER A 74 -7.05 13.80 12.91
C SER A 74 -6.05 14.18 11.82
N LEU A 75 -4.82 13.68 11.93
CA LEU A 75 -3.78 13.92 10.93
C LEU A 75 -4.13 13.24 9.59
N SER A 76 -4.70 12.03 9.63
CA SER A 76 -5.16 11.30 8.45
C SER A 76 -6.29 12.01 7.70
N VAL A 77 -7.17 12.75 8.38
CA VAL A 77 -8.19 13.58 7.69
C VAL A 77 -7.53 14.66 6.82
N VAL A 78 -6.51 15.33 7.35
CA VAL A 78 -5.73 16.31 6.58
C VAL A 78 -4.97 15.64 5.44
N GLY A 79 -4.39 14.46 5.70
CA GLY A 79 -3.74 13.66 4.65
C GLY A 79 -4.69 13.27 3.52
N ASN A 80 -5.92 12.85 3.85
CA ASN A 80 -6.94 12.52 2.86
C ASN A 80 -7.32 13.74 2.02
N LEU A 81 -7.37 14.95 2.61
CA LEU A 81 -7.59 16.18 1.85
C LEU A 81 -6.47 16.43 0.84
N PHE A 82 -5.20 16.24 1.24
CA PHE A 82 -4.06 16.37 0.33
C PHE A 82 -4.08 15.34 -0.79
N ILE A 83 -4.44 14.09 -0.50
CA ILE A 83 -4.64 13.05 -1.50
C ILE A 83 -5.75 13.46 -2.48
N MET A 84 -6.90 13.96 -1.98
CA MET A 84 -7.98 14.41 -2.86
C MET A 84 -7.57 15.58 -3.77
N ILE A 85 -6.79 16.54 -3.26
CA ILE A 85 -6.24 17.63 -4.09
C ILE A 85 -5.36 17.06 -5.20
N GLY A 86 -4.47 16.13 -4.85
CA GLY A 86 -3.57 15.51 -5.81
C GLY A 86 -4.30 14.69 -6.88
N LEU A 87 -5.28 13.87 -6.48
CA LEU A 87 -6.11 13.10 -7.41
C LEU A 87 -6.98 14.01 -8.29
N SER A 88 -7.47 15.13 -7.77
CA SER A 88 -8.24 16.09 -8.56
C SER A 88 -7.38 16.75 -9.64
N TYR A 89 -6.14 17.13 -9.30
CA TYR A 89 -5.19 17.67 -10.28
C TYR A 89 -4.79 16.64 -11.32
N LEU A 90 -4.57 15.39 -10.89
CA LEU A 90 -4.29 14.25 -11.77
C LEU A 90 -5.42 14.07 -12.79
N LEU A 91 -6.66 13.96 -12.34
CA LEU A 91 -7.84 13.81 -13.21
C LEU A 91 -7.98 14.98 -14.18
N PHE A 92 -7.77 16.21 -13.71
CA PHE A 92 -7.78 17.39 -14.57
C PHE A 92 -6.74 17.26 -15.69
N TYR A 93 -5.52 16.84 -15.36
CA TYR A 93 -4.46 16.68 -16.34
C TYR A 93 -4.70 15.49 -17.28
N ASP A 94 -5.25 14.39 -16.80
CA ASP A 94 -5.62 13.24 -17.63
C ASP A 94 -6.63 13.65 -18.70
N PHE A 95 -7.71 14.35 -18.32
CA PHE A 95 -8.68 14.90 -19.27
C PHE A 95 -8.02 15.85 -20.25
N TRP A 96 -7.22 16.81 -19.76
CA TRP A 96 -6.51 17.76 -20.60
C TRP A 96 -5.60 17.05 -21.63
N SER A 97 -4.85 16.04 -21.19
CA SER A 97 -3.97 15.24 -22.05
C SER A 97 -4.77 14.52 -23.14
N ILE A 98 -5.87 13.87 -22.78
CA ILE A 98 -6.75 13.18 -23.74
C ILE A 98 -7.32 14.16 -24.77
N PHE A 99 -7.79 15.33 -24.34
CA PHE A 99 -8.38 16.33 -25.25
C PHE A 99 -7.34 16.99 -26.18
N THR A 100 -6.11 17.17 -25.72
CA THR A 100 -5.09 17.91 -26.48
C THR A 100 -4.17 17.02 -27.31
N LYS A 101 -3.80 15.84 -26.79
CA LYS A 101 -2.87 14.90 -27.44
C LYS A 101 -3.58 13.68 -28.03
N GLY A 102 -4.86 13.49 -27.71
CA GLY A 102 -5.58 12.25 -28.01
C GLY A 102 -5.33 11.17 -26.95
N PRO A 103 -6.04 10.03 -27.04
CA PRO A 103 -5.78 8.89 -26.18
C PRO A 103 -4.39 8.29 -26.44
N GLY A 104 -3.75 7.77 -25.40
CA GLY A 104 -2.50 7.03 -25.50
C GLY A 104 -2.66 5.69 -26.25
N GLU A 105 -1.55 5.00 -26.48
CA GLU A 105 -1.58 3.68 -27.11
C GLU A 105 -2.14 2.63 -26.13
N ILE A 106 -3.34 2.11 -26.43
CA ILE A 106 -4.08 1.20 -25.55
C ILE A 106 -3.78 -0.24 -25.93
N VAL A 107 -3.13 -0.98 -25.03
CA VAL A 107 -3.02 -2.43 -25.14
C VAL A 107 -4.21 -3.08 -24.44
N GLN A 108 -5.08 -3.74 -25.20
CA GLN A 108 -6.33 -4.31 -24.67
C GLN A 108 -6.11 -5.41 -23.62
N PHE A 109 -5.05 -6.21 -23.78
CA PHE A 109 -4.70 -7.27 -22.83
C PHE A 109 -3.20 -7.54 -22.84
N ASN A 110 -2.57 -7.45 -21.67
CA ASN A 110 -1.17 -7.80 -21.48
C ASN A 110 -1.08 -9.06 -20.59
N PRO A 111 -0.81 -10.25 -21.16
CA PRO A 111 -0.76 -11.49 -20.39
C PRO A 111 0.37 -11.51 -19.36
N SER A 112 1.46 -10.78 -19.59
CA SER A 112 2.62 -10.73 -18.70
C SER A 112 2.33 -9.91 -17.44
N LYS A 113 1.62 -8.79 -17.56
CA LYS A 113 1.28 -7.90 -16.42
C LYS A 113 -0.07 -8.19 -15.76
N PHE A 114 -0.95 -8.94 -16.42
CA PHE A 114 -2.27 -9.27 -15.86
C PHE A 114 -2.21 -9.99 -14.50
N PRO A 115 -1.30 -10.96 -14.25
CA PRO A 115 -1.17 -11.58 -12.94
C PRO A 115 -0.79 -10.57 -11.84
N LEU A 116 0.07 -9.59 -12.15
CA LEU A 116 0.45 -8.54 -11.21
C LEU A 116 -0.76 -7.72 -10.74
N LEU A 117 -1.71 -7.45 -11.65
CA LEU A 117 -2.96 -6.75 -11.31
C LEU A 117 -3.76 -7.49 -10.23
N VAL A 118 -3.79 -8.82 -10.24
CA VAL A 118 -4.53 -9.60 -9.22
C VAL A 118 -3.91 -9.38 -7.84
N GLY A 119 -2.58 -9.40 -7.75
CA GLY A 119 -1.85 -9.10 -6.52
C GLY A 119 -2.07 -7.65 -6.07
N THR A 120 -1.91 -6.70 -6.99
CA THR A 120 -2.13 -5.27 -6.72
C THR A 120 -3.55 -4.97 -6.27
N ALA A 121 -4.56 -5.59 -6.89
CA ALA A 121 -5.95 -5.45 -6.46
C ALA A 121 -6.14 -6.00 -5.03
N ALA A 122 -5.61 -7.19 -4.73
CA ALA A 122 -5.68 -7.75 -3.38
C ALA A 122 -4.99 -6.87 -2.34
N PHE A 123 -3.88 -6.23 -2.70
CA PHE A 123 -3.19 -5.23 -1.88
C PHE A 123 -4.06 -3.99 -1.66
N SER A 124 -4.67 -3.43 -2.72
CA SER A 124 -5.46 -2.20 -2.65
C SER A 124 -6.74 -2.32 -1.83
N TYR A 125 -7.34 -3.51 -1.74
CA TYR A 125 -8.54 -3.78 -0.96
C TYR A 125 -8.28 -4.35 0.44
N GLU A 126 -7.02 -4.43 0.87
CA GLU A 126 -6.73 -4.83 2.25
C GLU A 126 -7.10 -3.69 3.21
N GLY A 127 -7.93 -4.02 4.20
CA GLY A 127 -8.21 -3.16 5.35
C GLY A 127 -8.71 -3.93 6.56
N ILE A 128 -8.59 -5.27 6.56
CA ILE A 128 -9.21 -6.14 7.56
C ILE A 128 -8.64 -5.89 8.96
N SER A 129 -7.37 -5.50 9.04
CA SER A 129 -6.69 -5.20 10.30
C SER A 129 -7.27 -3.98 11.04
N LEU A 130 -7.95 -3.08 10.31
CA LEU A 130 -8.55 -1.85 10.83
C LEU A 130 -10.05 -1.97 11.11
N VAL A 131 -10.70 -3.04 10.65
CA VAL A 131 -12.16 -3.24 10.83
C VAL A 131 -12.57 -3.18 12.30
N ILE A 132 -11.89 -3.91 13.19
CA ILE A 132 -12.23 -3.92 14.62
C ILE A 132 -12.06 -2.53 15.25
N PRO A 133 -10.89 -1.85 15.12
CA PRO A 133 -10.73 -0.48 15.60
C PRO A 133 -11.79 0.49 15.06
N ILE A 134 -12.18 0.36 13.79
CA ILE A 134 -13.21 1.20 13.17
C ILE A 134 -14.56 0.94 13.83
N VAL A 135 -15.02 -0.31 13.91
CA VAL A 135 -16.29 -0.68 14.56
C VAL A 135 -16.35 -0.19 16.01
N GLU A 136 -15.26 -0.34 16.76
CA GLU A 136 -15.18 0.12 18.14
C GLU A 136 -15.31 1.65 18.26
N SER A 137 -14.87 2.38 17.25
CA SER A 137 -14.93 3.85 17.18
C SER A 137 -16.25 4.40 16.65
N MET A 138 -17.10 3.58 16.02
CA MET A 138 -18.38 4.01 15.47
C MET A 138 -19.39 4.36 16.57
N GLU A 139 -20.05 5.51 16.41
CA GLU A 139 -21.18 5.91 17.26
C GLU A 139 -22.35 4.92 17.12
N ARG A 140 -22.66 4.51 15.89
CA ARG A 140 -23.73 3.55 15.55
C ARG A 140 -23.14 2.29 14.92
N LYS A 141 -22.85 1.29 15.76
CA LYS A 141 -22.20 0.02 15.35
C LYS A 141 -23.09 -0.87 14.49
N ASP A 142 -24.41 -0.75 14.62
CA ASP A 142 -25.42 -1.47 13.83
C ASP A 142 -25.33 -1.16 12.33
N LYS A 143 -24.85 0.04 11.96
CA LYS A 143 -24.71 0.47 10.56
C LYS A 143 -23.39 0.06 9.91
N PHE A 144 -22.54 -0.70 10.60
CA PHE A 144 -21.21 -1.06 10.10
C PHE A 144 -21.24 -1.69 8.70
N ASN A 145 -22.13 -2.67 8.47
CA ASN A 145 -22.21 -3.35 7.17
C ASN A 145 -22.58 -2.41 6.03
N THR A 146 -23.48 -1.44 6.27
CA THR A 146 -23.86 -0.43 5.28
C THR A 146 -22.69 0.49 4.96
N VAL A 147 -21.98 0.98 5.98
CA VAL A 147 -20.81 1.84 5.80
C VAL A 147 -19.70 1.10 5.07
N LEU A 148 -19.41 -0.14 5.46
CA LEU A 148 -18.41 -0.99 4.81
C LEU A 148 -18.75 -1.21 3.33
N THR A 149 -19.98 -1.63 3.03
CA THR A 149 -20.41 -1.89 1.64
C THR A 149 -20.34 -0.63 0.79
N ALA A 150 -20.84 0.50 1.31
CA ALA A 150 -20.77 1.78 0.60
C ALA A 150 -19.31 2.21 0.36
N SER A 151 -18.43 2.07 1.35
CA SER A 151 -17.00 2.40 1.19
C SER A 151 -16.33 1.53 0.12
N LEU A 152 -16.60 0.22 0.09
CA LEU A 152 -16.01 -0.68 -0.89
C LEU A 152 -16.49 -0.36 -2.31
N VAL A 153 -17.79 -0.08 -2.49
CA VAL A 153 -18.35 0.31 -3.80
C VAL A 153 -17.76 1.63 -4.29
N ILE A 154 -17.64 2.62 -3.41
CA ILE A 154 -17.03 3.92 -3.74
C ILE A 154 -15.56 3.74 -4.12
N CYS A 155 -14.78 3.01 -3.32
CA CYS A 155 -13.38 2.73 -3.61
C CYS A 155 -13.22 1.99 -4.95
N ALA A 156 -14.08 1.01 -5.23
CA ALA A 156 -14.04 0.28 -6.49
C ALA A 156 -14.34 1.17 -7.69
N GLY A 157 -15.36 2.03 -7.60
CA GLY A 157 -15.65 3.02 -8.62
C GLY A 157 -14.46 3.95 -8.86
N LEU A 158 -13.85 4.46 -7.79
CA LEU A 158 -12.70 5.37 -7.88
C LEU A 158 -11.46 4.70 -8.49
N PHE A 159 -11.10 3.49 -8.04
CA PHE A 159 -9.94 2.77 -8.57
C PHE A 159 -10.08 2.43 -10.05
N VAL A 160 -11.26 1.95 -10.47
CA VAL A 160 -11.53 1.66 -11.89
C VAL A 160 -11.56 2.95 -12.70
N PHE A 161 -12.24 3.99 -12.22
CA PHE A 161 -12.36 5.26 -12.95
C PHE A 161 -11.02 5.95 -13.15
N ILE A 162 -10.26 6.16 -12.07
CA ILE A 162 -8.95 6.84 -12.13
C ILE A 162 -7.98 5.98 -12.93
N GLY A 163 -7.88 4.67 -12.65
CA GLY A 163 -6.98 3.77 -13.37
C GLY A 163 -7.25 3.71 -14.86
N ALA A 164 -8.54 3.60 -15.26
CA ALA A 164 -8.92 3.59 -16.67
C ALA A 164 -8.64 4.92 -17.37
N LEU A 165 -8.94 6.06 -16.72
CA LEU A 165 -8.73 7.38 -17.30
C LEU A 165 -7.23 7.69 -17.45
N SER A 166 -6.41 7.40 -16.43
CA SER A 166 -4.97 7.61 -16.49
C SER A 166 -4.31 6.70 -17.54
N TYR A 167 -4.75 5.44 -17.66
CA TYR A 167 -4.27 4.56 -18.73
C TYR A 167 -4.71 5.05 -20.12
N LEU A 168 -5.93 5.59 -20.25
CA LEU A 168 -6.38 6.21 -21.49
C LEU A 168 -5.56 7.46 -21.85
N ALA A 169 -5.10 8.22 -20.87
CA ALA A 169 -4.31 9.43 -21.07
C ALA A 169 -2.85 9.16 -21.45
N PHE A 170 -2.22 8.13 -20.87
CA PHE A 170 -0.78 7.87 -21.03
C PHE A 170 -0.42 6.59 -21.79
N GLY A 171 -1.35 5.64 -21.92
CA GLY A 171 -1.14 4.37 -22.61
C GLY A 171 -0.05 3.51 -21.98
N ASP A 172 0.79 2.95 -22.84
CA ASP A 172 1.96 2.11 -22.49
C ASP A 172 3.04 2.83 -21.66
N LYS A 173 3.05 4.18 -21.66
CA LYS A 173 4.02 5.02 -20.92
C LYS A 173 3.59 5.36 -19.49
N VAL A 174 2.55 4.71 -18.99
CA VAL A 174 2.11 4.91 -17.61
C VAL A 174 3.17 4.42 -16.62
N GLU A 175 3.54 5.27 -15.68
CA GLU A 175 4.48 4.94 -14.62
C GLU A 175 3.74 4.27 -13.45
N THR A 176 4.43 3.40 -12.71
CA THR A 176 3.89 2.78 -11.48
C THR A 176 3.47 3.84 -10.46
N VAL A 177 4.24 4.93 -10.38
CA VAL A 177 3.87 6.14 -9.64
C VAL A 177 3.32 7.16 -10.63
N ILE A 178 2.00 7.21 -10.78
CA ILE A 178 1.32 8.03 -11.79
C ILE A 178 1.64 9.54 -11.71
N LEU A 179 2.04 10.04 -10.54
CA LEU A 179 2.47 11.44 -10.37
C LEU A 179 3.70 11.78 -11.23
N LEU A 180 4.48 10.78 -11.64
CA LEU A 180 5.62 10.94 -12.55
C LEU A 180 5.20 11.11 -14.03
N ASN A 181 3.93 10.92 -14.37
CA ASN A 181 3.42 11.24 -15.70
C ASN A 181 2.95 12.71 -15.82
N LEU A 182 2.86 13.43 -14.71
CA LEU A 182 2.47 14.85 -14.69
C LEU A 182 3.56 15.75 -15.30
N PRO A 183 3.18 16.91 -15.88
CA PRO A 183 4.12 17.80 -16.54
C PRO A 183 5.01 18.44 -15.47
N ASN A 184 6.32 18.48 -15.70
CA ASN A 184 7.23 19.03 -14.72
C ASN A 184 7.61 20.49 -14.96
N GLY A 185 8.16 21.11 -13.91
CA GLY A 185 8.42 22.55 -13.84
C GLY A 185 7.20 23.42 -13.52
N THR A 186 5.99 22.88 -13.43
CA THR A 186 4.83 23.66 -12.97
C THR A 186 4.73 23.66 -11.44
N ALA A 187 4.43 24.84 -10.87
CA ALA A 187 4.26 24.98 -9.42
C ALA A 187 3.14 24.07 -8.87
N TRP A 188 2.13 23.75 -9.68
CA TRP A 188 1.04 22.85 -9.31
C TRP A 188 1.51 21.40 -9.17
N THR A 189 2.26 20.88 -10.14
CA THR A 189 2.83 19.52 -10.05
C THR A 189 3.71 19.38 -8.81
N LEU A 190 4.63 20.34 -8.60
CA LEU A 190 5.51 20.34 -7.43
C LEU A 190 4.73 20.36 -6.11
N GLY A 191 3.70 21.21 -6.02
CA GLY A 191 2.82 21.29 -4.86
C GLY A 191 2.07 20.00 -4.60
N VAL A 192 1.51 19.39 -5.64
CA VAL A 192 0.76 18.11 -5.54
C VAL A 192 1.68 16.97 -5.12
N GLN A 193 2.86 16.84 -5.74
CA GLN A 193 3.84 15.83 -5.37
C GLN A 193 4.25 15.97 -3.89
N PHE A 194 4.52 17.20 -3.45
CA PHE A 194 4.86 17.47 -2.05
C PHE A 194 3.73 17.09 -1.08
N LEU A 195 2.52 17.59 -1.34
CA LEU A 195 1.35 17.37 -0.47
C LEU A 195 0.96 15.89 -0.41
N TYR A 196 1.01 15.19 -1.54
CA TYR A 196 0.68 13.76 -1.59
C TYR A 196 1.71 12.94 -0.81
N SER A 197 3.01 13.18 -1.01
CA SER A 197 4.05 12.51 -0.22
C SER A 197 3.93 12.79 1.28
N LEU A 198 3.59 14.03 1.67
CA LEU A 198 3.35 14.38 3.06
C LEU A 198 2.16 13.59 3.65
N ALA A 199 1.08 13.42 2.88
CA ALA A 199 -0.07 12.62 3.29
C ALA A 199 0.27 11.15 3.52
N ILE A 200 1.12 10.57 2.66
CA ILE A 200 1.58 9.18 2.79
C ILE A 200 2.50 9.03 4.02
N ILE A 201 3.43 9.97 4.25
CA ILE A 201 4.26 9.99 5.47
C ILE A 201 3.39 9.96 6.74
N MET A 202 2.29 10.72 6.73
CA MET A 202 1.32 10.76 7.84
C MET A 202 0.52 9.45 8.01
N SER A 203 0.44 8.63 6.97
CA SER A 203 -0.31 7.36 6.95
C SER A 203 0.55 6.15 7.37
N VAL A 204 1.87 6.20 7.18
CA VAL A 204 2.80 5.11 7.57
C VAL A 204 2.65 4.69 9.04
N PRO A 205 2.59 5.60 10.04
CA PRO A 205 2.44 5.21 11.44
C PRO A 205 1.14 4.46 11.74
N LEU A 206 0.08 4.73 10.97
CA LEU A 206 -1.20 4.05 11.11
C LEU A 206 -1.12 2.60 10.65
N GLN A 207 -0.48 2.35 9.50
CA GLN A 207 -0.28 0.98 8.97
C GLN A 207 0.74 0.19 9.78
N LEU A 208 1.76 0.85 10.33
CA LEU A 208 2.75 0.17 11.16
C LEU A 208 2.17 -0.28 12.52
N PHE A 209 1.07 0.35 12.97
CA PHE A 209 0.55 0.11 14.31
C PHE A 209 0.04 -1.33 14.55
N PRO A 210 -0.81 -1.94 13.70
CA PRO A 210 -1.22 -3.33 13.87
C PRO A 210 -0.03 -4.29 13.90
N ALA A 211 0.96 -4.12 13.01
CA ALA A 211 2.17 -4.94 12.98
C ALA A 211 2.95 -4.85 14.29
N ILE A 212 3.23 -3.62 14.76
CA ILE A 212 3.91 -3.38 16.03
C ILE A 212 3.13 -4.03 17.18
N ARG A 213 1.80 -3.86 17.23
CA ARG A 213 0.98 -4.41 18.32
C ARG A 213 1.02 -5.94 18.36
N ILE A 214 0.93 -6.60 17.19
CA ILE A 214 0.97 -8.06 17.09
C ILE A 214 2.34 -8.56 17.56
N ILE A 215 3.44 -8.03 17.01
CA ILE A 215 4.79 -8.49 17.34
C ILE A 215 5.14 -8.16 18.80
N GLU A 216 4.83 -6.94 19.28
CA GLU A 216 5.05 -6.57 20.67
C GLU A 216 4.27 -7.48 21.63
N SER A 217 3.04 -7.88 21.29
CA SER A 217 2.25 -8.77 22.15
C SER A 217 2.80 -10.20 22.21
N GLY A 218 3.53 -10.64 21.17
CA GLY A 218 4.23 -11.92 21.15
C GLY A 218 5.56 -11.90 21.91
N MET A 219 6.28 -10.76 21.89
CA MET A 219 7.62 -10.63 22.48
C MET A 219 7.60 -10.09 23.93
N PHE A 220 6.63 -9.25 24.29
CA PHE A 220 6.59 -8.57 25.58
C PHE A 220 5.26 -8.84 26.30
N SER A 221 5.31 -9.52 27.45
CA SER A 221 4.13 -9.88 28.25
C SER A 221 3.51 -8.74 29.07
N GLY A 222 4.05 -7.50 29.00
CA GLY A 222 3.64 -6.38 29.84
C GLY A 222 3.46 -5.04 29.11
N SER A 223 2.51 -4.22 29.58
CA SER A 223 2.25 -2.88 29.04
C SER A 223 3.45 -1.92 29.18
N GLY A 224 4.33 -2.16 30.18
CA GLY A 224 5.52 -1.34 30.41
C GLY A 224 5.22 0.06 30.96
N LYS A 225 4.03 0.29 31.53
CA LYS A 225 3.60 1.62 32.02
C LYS A 225 4.52 2.15 33.14
N GLY A 226 5.10 1.29 33.97
CA GLY A 226 5.94 1.66 35.13
C GLY A 226 7.46 1.44 35.00
N ASN A 227 7.95 0.65 34.03
CA ASN A 227 9.39 0.32 33.94
C ASN A 227 10.06 1.04 32.74
N PRO A 228 11.02 1.96 32.96
CA PRO A 228 11.71 2.66 31.88
C PRO A 228 12.50 1.71 30.97
N VAL A 229 13.03 0.60 31.50
CA VAL A 229 13.77 -0.40 30.71
C VAL A 229 12.86 -1.04 29.66
N VAL A 230 11.66 -1.45 30.05
CA VAL A 230 10.66 -2.03 29.12
C VAL A 230 10.20 -0.99 28.09
N LYS A 231 10.13 0.29 28.47
CA LYS A 231 9.80 1.37 27.51
C LYS A 231 10.88 1.55 26.45
N TRP A 232 12.15 1.54 26.84
CA TRP A 232 13.28 1.66 25.93
C TRP A 232 13.47 0.42 25.06
N GLN A 233 13.25 -0.79 25.60
CA GLN A 233 13.24 -2.03 24.82
C GLN A 233 12.19 -1.99 23.71
N LYS A 234 10.96 -1.52 24.00
CA LYS A 234 9.92 -1.34 22.99
C LYS A 234 10.28 -0.29 21.95
N ASN A 235 10.87 0.84 22.35
CA ASN A 235 11.31 1.86 21.41
C ASN A 235 12.43 1.33 20.50
N LEU A 236 13.42 0.63 21.06
CA LEU A 236 14.49 -0.02 20.30
C LEU A 236 13.92 -1.02 19.30
N PHE A 237 12.99 -1.87 19.73
CA PHE A 237 12.30 -2.81 18.86
C PHE A 237 11.59 -2.10 17.69
N ARG A 238 10.87 -1.00 17.95
CA ARG A 238 10.21 -0.20 16.91
C ARG A 238 11.22 0.43 15.95
N THR A 239 12.33 0.96 16.45
CA THR A 239 13.43 1.46 15.62
C THR A 239 13.97 0.37 14.70
N LEU A 240 14.25 -0.81 15.23
CA LEU A 240 14.74 -1.95 14.43
C LEU A 240 13.72 -2.40 13.38
N LEU A 241 12.44 -2.38 13.71
CA LEU A 241 11.36 -2.70 12.77
C LEU A 241 11.27 -1.67 11.64
N VAL A 242 11.39 -0.37 11.93
CA VAL A 242 11.46 0.67 10.91
C VAL A 242 12.71 0.50 10.03
N ILE A 243 13.88 0.23 10.62
CA ILE A 243 15.10 -0.06 9.86
C ILE A 243 14.90 -1.27 8.94
N PHE A 244 14.26 -2.33 9.42
CA PHE A 244 13.93 -3.49 8.61
C PHE A 244 13.03 -3.13 7.42
N VAL A 245 11.97 -2.34 7.63
CA VAL A 245 11.09 -1.84 6.55
C VAL A 245 11.89 -1.04 5.52
N ILE A 246 12.80 -0.17 5.96
CA ILE A 246 13.64 0.63 5.07
C ILE A 246 14.59 -0.24 4.23
N LEU A 247 15.22 -1.25 4.83
CA LEU A 247 16.10 -2.18 4.10
C LEU A 247 15.33 -2.98 3.04
N VAL A 248 14.12 -3.45 3.37
CA VAL A 248 13.25 -4.14 2.41
C VAL A 248 12.78 -3.18 1.32
N ALA A 249 12.47 -1.94 1.65
CA ALA A 249 12.08 -0.91 0.70
C ALA A 249 13.21 -0.59 -0.30
N ILE A 250 14.47 -0.56 0.13
CA ILE A 250 15.62 -0.39 -0.77
C ILE A 250 15.68 -1.54 -1.79
N PHE A 251 15.48 -2.79 -1.34
CA PHE A 251 15.48 -3.95 -2.25
C PHE A 251 14.33 -3.91 -3.27
N GLY A 252 13.15 -3.43 -2.86
CA GLY A 252 11.96 -3.36 -3.73
C GLY A 252 11.82 -2.07 -4.54
N ALA A 253 12.73 -1.11 -4.42
CA ALA A 253 12.54 0.24 -4.95
C ALA A 253 12.45 0.31 -6.47
N GLU A 254 13.24 -0.51 -7.18
CA GLU A 254 13.27 -0.56 -8.65
C GLU A 254 12.07 -1.30 -9.24
N GLU A 255 11.43 -2.17 -8.44
CA GLU A 255 10.44 -3.15 -8.89
C GLU A 255 9.13 -3.02 -8.08
N LEU A 256 8.66 -1.78 -7.91
CA LEU A 256 7.54 -1.45 -7.02
C LEU A 256 6.24 -2.20 -7.37
N ASP A 257 5.94 -2.40 -8.66
CA ASP A 257 4.74 -3.12 -9.11
C ASP A 257 4.80 -4.61 -8.76
N ASN A 258 5.93 -5.27 -9.04
CA ASN A 258 6.20 -6.65 -8.63
C ASN A 258 6.17 -6.79 -7.10
N PHE A 259 6.79 -5.85 -6.37
CA PHE A 259 6.78 -5.84 -4.91
C PHE A 259 5.36 -5.78 -4.33
N ILE A 260 4.52 -4.86 -4.83
CA ILE A 260 3.13 -4.73 -4.43
C ILE A 260 2.35 -6.01 -4.75
N ALA A 261 2.56 -6.60 -5.94
CA ALA A 261 1.90 -7.83 -6.35
C ALA A 261 2.27 -9.02 -5.43
N ILE A 262 3.54 -9.18 -5.03
CA ILE A 262 3.99 -10.23 -4.10
C ILE A 262 3.35 -10.05 -2.72
N VAL A 263 3.36 -8.83 -2.16
CA VAL A 263 2.75 -8.56 -0.85
C VAL A 263 1.23 -8.81 -0.91
N GLY A 264 0.58 -8.37 -1.98
CA GLY A 264 -0.83 -8.60 -2.23
C GLY A 264 -1.18 -10.08 -2.32
N ALA A 265 -0.45 -10.85 -3.12
CA ALA A 265 -0.71 -12.26 -3.33
C ALA A 265 -0.31 -13.13 -2.12
N GLY A 266 0.84 -12.87 -1.51
CA GLY A 266 1.39 -13.67 -0.42
C GLY A 266 0.73 -13.39 0.94
N ALA A 267 0.32 -12.15 1.20
CA ALA A 267 -0.25 -11.77 2.49
C ALA A 267 -1.74 -11.42 2.40
N CYS A 268 -2.16 -10.59 1.45
CA CYS A 268 -3.51 -10.01 1.41
C CYS A 268 -4.57 -10.98 0.85
N LEU A 269 -4.23 -11.77 -0.18
CA LEU A 269 -5.13 -12.79 -0.73
C LEU A 269 -5.52 -13.84 0.33
N PRO A 270 -4.58 -14.43 1.11
CA PRO A 270 -4.95 -15.34 2.19
C PRO A 270 -5.84 -14.70 3.26
N LEU A 271 -5.53 -13.46 3.66
CA LEU A 271 -6.29 -12.73 4.66
C LEU A 271 -7.74 -12.48 4.25
N SER A 272 -7.96 -12.21 2.96
CA SER A 272 -9.27 -11.81 2.45
C SER A 272 -10.10 -13.01 2.00
N PHE A 273 -9.47 -14.01 1.36
CA PHE A 273 -10.19 -15.09 0.69
C PHE A 273 -9.90 -16.49 1.24
N LEU A 274 -8.71 -16.77 1.78
CA LEU A 274 -8.40 -18.12 2.26
C LEU A 274 -8.88 -18.35 3.70
N TYR A 275 -8.38 -17.55 4.64
CA TYR A 275 -8.68 -17.76 6.06
C TYR A 275 -10.15 -17.55 6.43
N PRO A 276 -10.85 -16.51 5.94
CA PRO A 276 -12.27 -16.32 6.24
C PRO A 276 -13.13 -17.45 5.70
N VAL A 277 -12.84 -17.92 4.48
CA VAL A 277 -13.58 -19.00 3.83
C VAL A 277 -13.34 -20.34 4.53
N MET A 278 -12.10 -20.64 4.95
CA MET A 278 -11.83 -21.82 5.77
C MET A 278 -12.63 -21.78 7.09
N LEU A 279 -12.67 -20.62 7.76
CA LEU A 279 -13.44 -20.46 8.98
C LEU A 279 -14.95 -20.63 8.75
N HIS A 280 -15.48 -20.05 7.67
CA HIS A 280 -16.88 -20.18 7.28
C HIS A 280 -17.24 -21.64 6.93
N TYR A 281 -16.42 -22.31 6.14
CA TYR A 281 -16.60 -23.73 5.76
C TYR A 281 -16.78 -24.64 6.97
N ARG A 282 -15.99 -24.42 8.03
CA ARG A 282 -16.03 -25.25 9.23
C ARG A 282 -17.10 -24.82 10.24
N ALA A 283 -17.44 -23.54 10.29
CA ALA A 283 -18.33 -23.00 11.32
C ALA A 283 -19.79 -22.90 10.90
N LEU A 284 -20.06 -22.64 9.61
CA LEU A 284 -21.37 -22.16 9.13
C LEU A 284 -21.84 -22.83 7.83
N ALA A 285 -20.98 -23.56 7.11
CA ALA A 285 -21.35 -24.16 5.83
C ALA A 285 -22.17 -25.47 6.00
N ASP A 286 -23.47 -25.29 6.21
CA ASP A 286 -24.43 -26.40 6.38
C ASP A 286 -24.94 -26.95 5.04
N SER A 287 -25.03 -26.12 3.99
CA SER A 287 -25.50 -26.55 2.67
C SER A 287 -24.36 -26.98 1.75
N TRP A 288 -24.63 -27.94 0.86
CA TRP A 288 -23.64 -28.41 -0.13
C TRP A 288 -23.19 -27.26 -1.06
N TYR A 289 -24.09 -26.34 -1.39
CA TYR A 289 -23.80 -25.18 -2.22
C TYR A 289 -22.90 -24.17 -1.51
N ALA A 290 -23.10 -23.91 -0.21
CA ALA A 290 -22.19 -23.08 0.58
C ALA A 290 -20.79 -23.72 0.66
N ARG A 291 -20.72 -25.04 0.89
CA ARG A 291 -19.46 -25.79 0.91
C ARG A 291 -18.72 -25.75 -0.44
N LEU A 292 -19.45 -25.87 -1.54
CA LEU A 292 -18.87 -25.77 -2.88
C LEU A 292 -18.34 -24.35 -3.15
N LYS A 293 -19.10 -23.31 -2.81
CA LYS A 293 -18.64 -21.92 -2.93
C LYS A 293 -17.34 -21.67 -2.15
N ASP A 294 -17.31 -22.12 -0.90
CA ASP A 294 -16.15 -21.97 -0.04
C ASP A 294 -14.94 -22.75 -0.58
N LEU A 295 -15.15 -23.98 -1.07
CA LEU A 295 -14.09 -24.77 -1.69
C LEU A 295 -13.53 -24.07 -2.93
N VAL A 296 -14.41 -23.58 -3.82
CA VAL A 296 -14.01 -22.86 -5.03
C VAL A 296 -13.22 -21.60 -4.68
N LEU A 297 -13.73 -20.75 -3.78
CA LEU A 297 -13.04 -19.52 -3.36
C LEU A 297 -11.67 -19.81 -2.73
N SER A 298 -11.59 -20.82 -1.88
CA SER A 298 -10.33 -21.27 -1.26
C SER A 298 -9.32 -21.74 -2.31
N THR A 299 -9.76 -22.54 -3.29
CA THR A 299 -8.89 -23.01 -4.38
C THR A 299 -8.42 -21.89 -5.30
N VAL A 300 -9.29 -20.94 -5.65
CA VAL A 300 -8.94 -19.76 -6.45
C VAL A 300 -7.95 -18.88 -5.70
N ALA A 301 -8.15 -18.67 -4.39
CA ALA A 301 -7.22 -17.88 -3.57
C ALA A 301 -5.84 -18.56 -3.47
N LEU A 302 -5.81 -19.88 -3.31
CA LEU A 302 -4.55 -20.64 -3.25
C LEU A 302 -3.83 -20.62 -4.61
N PHE A 303 -4.56 -20.81 -5.71
CA PHE A 303 -4.03 -20.68 -7.05
C PHE A 303 -3.48 -19.27 -7.30
N GLY A 304 -4.26 -18.24 -6.98
CA GLY A 304 -3.83 -16.84 -7.11
C GLY A 304 -2.58 -16.53 -6.30
N LEU A 305 -2.50 -17.03 -5.05
CA LEU A 305 -1.29 -16.89 -4.23
C LEU A 305 -0.06 -17.49 -4.92
N VAL A 306 -0.14 -18.74 -5.37
CA VAL A 306 1.02 -19.43 -5.96
C VAL A 306 1.37 -18.83 -7.31
N TYR A 307 0.37 -18.65 -8.18
CA TYR A 307 0.56 -18.17 -9.55
C TYR A 307 1.06 -16.73 -9.60
N VAL A 308 0.42 -15.80 -8.87
CA VAL A 308 0.85 -14.40 -8.88
C VAL A 308 2.22 -14.25 -8.25
N THR A 309 2.49 -14.91 -7.11
CA THR A 309 3.82 -14.86 -6.49
C THR A 309 4.90 -15.42 -7.41
N PHE A 310 4.63 -16.52 -8.12
CA PHE A 310 5.57 -17.11 -9.08
C PHE A 310 5.86 -16.14 -10.23
N ILE A 311 4.83 -15.60 -10.88
CA ILE A 311 4.99 -14.65 -11.99
C ILE A 311 5.73 -13.40 -11.52
N SER A 312 5.36 -12.82 -10.37
CA SER A 312 6.04 -11.61 -9.86
C SER A 312 7.52 -11.84 -9.55
N ILE A 313 7.93 -13.07 -9.19
CA ILE A 313 9.34 -13.43 -9.01
C ILE A 313 10.02 -13.62 -10.36
N GLU A 314 9.35 -14.25 -11.33
CA GLU A 314 9.88 -14.47 -12.68
C GLU A 314 10.08 -13.15 -13.44
N THR A 315 9.16 -12.19 -13.29
CA THR A 315 9.23 -10.87 -13.91
C THR A 315 10.08 -9.87 -13.12
N TRP A 316 10.65 -10.27 -11.98
CA TRP A 316 11.49 -9.39 -11.18
C TRP A 316 12.77 -9.01 -11.94
N GLY A 317 13.04 -7.71 -12.06
CA GLY A 317 14.18 -7.19 -12.82
C GLY A 317 13.88 -7.01 -14.32
N THR A 318 12.65 -7.27 -14.76
CA THR A 318 12.21 -7.03 -16.14
C THR A 318 11.40 -5.75 -16.30
N SER A 319 11.07 -5.07 -15.19
CA SER A 319 10.37 -3.79 -15.26
C SER A 319 11.31 -2.70 -15.75
N ALA A 320 10.73 -1.71 -16.42
CA ALA A 320 11.48 -0.51 -16.75
C ALA A 320 11.89 0.19 -15.44
N PRO A 321 13.15 0.65 -15.32
CA PRO A 321 13.54 1.44 -14.16
C PRO A 321 12.65 2.67 -14.06
N PRO A 322 12.44 3.22 -12.84
CA PRO A 322 11.65 4.42 -12.64
C PRO A 322 12.12 5.55 -13.56
N LEU A 323 11.19 6.33 -14.09
CA LEU A 323 11.50 7.45 -14.99
C LEU A 323 12.54 8.41 -14.36
N ASP A 324 13.78 8.36 -14.85
CA ASP A 324 14.81 9.37 -14.54
C ASP A 324 14.78 10.48 -15.58
N ARG A 325 14.12 11.58 -15.22
CA ARG A 325 13.96 12.75 -16.08
C ARG A 325 15.28 13.48 -16.32
N CYS A 326 16.26 13.34 -15.43
CA CYS A 326 17.54 14.01 -15.56
C CYS A 326 18.49 13.32 -16.54
N ALA A 327 18.28 12.03 -16.82
CA ALA A 327 19.05 11.30 -17.84
C ALA A 327 18.80 11.80 -19.28
N SER A 328 17.74 12.58 -19.48
CA SER A 328 17.32 13.12 -20.80
C SER A 328 17.78 14.55 -21.09
N LEU A 329 18.45 15.22 -20.14
CA LEU A 329 19.01 16.56 -20.31
C LEU A 329 20.42 16.47 -20.91
N PRO A 330 20.72 17.20 -21.99
CA PRO A 330 22.03 17.18 -22.66
C PRO A 330 23.18 17.72 -21.81
#